data_AF-A0A7S6S3N4-F1
#
_entry.id   AF-A0A7S6S3N4-F1
#
_cell.length_a   1.000
_cell.length_b   1.000
_cell.length_c   1.000
_cell.angle_alpha   90.00
_cell.angle_beta   90.00
_cell.angle_gamma   90.00
#
_symmetry.space_group_name_H-M   'P 1'
#
loop_
_entity.id
_entity.type
_entity.pdbx_description
1 polymer ?
#
loop_
_entity_poly.entity_id
_entity_poly.type
_entity_poly.pdbx_seq_one_letter_code
_entity_poly.pdbx_strand_id
1 'polypeptide(L)'
;MPRWMWFNHVPEGIDLSPDQVARVKRLVRDMGPGRKRYSNMSRRMVVRLVPGMLAITGLFLWWMLWFVGSIPPGGTAAALLVAGILGYNLLLWVVIAWSINRAVAPLVWRALNRIGIRVCEGCGYILQNLPEATPRCPECGEGWEPPPGPDAPLTMQSP
;
A
#
# COMPACT_ATOMS: atom_id res chain seq x y z
N MET A 1 -0.02 11.30 -12.74
CA MET A 1 -0.96 11.18 -11.60
C MET A 1 -0.21 10.65 -10.37
N PRO A 2 -0.50 11.13 -9.15
CA PRO A 2 0.20 10.67 -7.94
C PRO A 2 -0.13 9.20 -7.65
N ARG A 3 0.91 8.40 -7.36
CA ARG A 3 0.88 6.94 -7.14
C ARG A 3 0.00 6.47 -5.96
N TRP A 4 -0.61 7.38 -5.21
CA TRP A 4 -1.45 7.11 -4.03
C TRP A 4 -2.95 7.38 -4.22
N MET A 5 -3.38 7.97 -5.34
CA MET A 5 -4.80 8.27 -5.60
C MET A 5 -5.62 7.06 -6.12
N TRP A 6 -4.98 5.95 -6.48
CA TRP A 6 -5.64 4.81 -7.15
C TRP A 6 -6.69 4.08 -6.30
N PHE A 7 -6.64 4.18 -4.97
CA PHE A 7 -7.67 3.56 -4.13
C PHE A 7 -9.06 4.19 -4.30
N ASN A 8 -9.14 5.44 -4.77
CA ASN A 8 -10.41 6.14 -5.00
C ASN A 8 -10.91 6.06 -6.45
N HIS A 9 -10.19 5.38 -7.34
CA HIS A 9 -10.60 5.11 -8.71
C HIS A 9 -10.58 3.61 -8.96
N VAL A 10 -11.39 2.87 -8.21
CA VAL A 10 -11.99 1.67 -8.79
C VAL A 10 -12.96 2.21 -9.84
N PRO A 11 -12.76 1.95 -11.15
CA PRO A 11 -13.66 2.47 -12.15
C PRO A 11 -15.08 1.99 -11.82
N GLU A 12 -15.97 2.95 -11.56
CA GLU A 12 -17.41 2.72 -11.46
C GLU A 12 -17.83 2.12 -12.81
N GLY A 13 -18.06 0.80 -12.86
CA GLY A 13 -18.34 0.10 -14.12
C GLY A 13 -17.58 -1.20 -14.36
N ILE A 14 -16.77 -1.69 -13.42
CA ILE A 14 -16.43 -3.12 -13.45
C ILE A 14 -17.68 -3.90 -13.02
N ASP A 15 -18.50 -4.28 -13.99
CA ASP A 15 -19.62 -5.20 -13.80
C ASP A 15 -19.06 -6.59 -13.45
N LEU A 16 -18.77 -6.76 -12.17
CA LEU A 16 -18.41 -8.07 -11.62
C LEU A 16 -19.66 -8.94 -11.63
N SER A 17 -19.56 -10.11 -12.25
CA SER A 17 -20.65 -11.08 -12.18
C SER A 17 -20.90 -11.48 -10.72
N PRO A 18 -22.14 -11.85 -10.34
CA PRO A 18 -22.44 -12.32 -8.98
C PRO A 18 -21.51 -13.45 -8.51
N ASP A 19 -21.08 -14.31 -9.44
CA ASP A 19 -20.12 -15.39 -9.17
C ASP A 19 -18.70 -14.90 -8.90
N GLN A 20 -18.27 -13.81 -9.56
CA GLN A 20 -17.00 -13.17 -9.27
C GLN A 20 -17.01 -12.54 -7.88
N VAL A 21 -18.09 -11.85 -7.51
CA VAL A 21 -18.26 -11.28 -6.16
C VAL A 21 -18.25 -12.38 -5.09
N ALA A 22 -18.94 -13.49 -5.33
CA ALA A 22 -18.96 -14.64 -4.41
C ALA A 22 -17.57 -15.32 -4.29
N ARG A 23 -16.80 -15.40 -5.38
CA ARG A 23 -15.42 -15.89 -5.37
C ARG A 23 -14.50 -14.97 -4.58
N VAL A 24 -14.57 -13.65 -4.81
CA VAL A 24 -13.79 -12.65 -4.06
C VAL A 24 -14.09 -12.74 -2.57
N LYS A 25 -15.36 -12.79 -2.17
CA LYS A 25 -15.74 -12.91 -0.75
C LYS A 25 -15.20 -14.19 -0.11
N ARG A 26 -15.21 -15.33 -0.82
CA ARG A 26 -14.60 -16.59 -0.33
C ARG A 26 -13.09 -16.46 -0.21
N LEU A 27 -12.42 -15.92 -1.22
CA LEU A 27 -10.97 -15.71 -1.21
C LEU A 27 -10.53 -14.80 -0.05
N VAL A 28 -11.28 -13.72 0.22
CA VAL A 28 -11.02 -12.83 1.36
C VAL A 28 -11.22 -13.55 2.70
N ARG A 29 -12.26 -14.37 2.82
CA ARG A 29 -12.52 -15.19 4.02
C ARG A 29 -11.43 -16.23 4.24
N ASP A 30 -11.00 -16.90 3.18
CA ASP A 30 -9.98 -17.96 3.20
C ASP A 30 -8.55 -17.42 3.31
N MET A 31 -8.34 -16.12 3.08
CA MET A 31 -7.10 -15.44 3.48
C MET A 31 -6.98 -15.28 5.02
N GLY A 32 -8.05 -15.54 5.77
CA GLY A 32 -8.13 -15.47 7.25
C GLY A 32 -7.18 -16.37 8.05
N PRO A 33 -6.77 -17.58 7.62
CA PRO A 33 -5.83 -18.43 8.37
C PRO A 33 -4.37 -18.34 7.89
N GLY A 34 -4.04 -17.53 6.88
CA GLY A 34 -2.67 -17.31 6.36
C GLY A 34 -1.71 -16.56 7.31
N ARG A 35 -1.96 -16.63 8.62
CA ARG A 35 -1.33 -15.83 9.69
C ARG A 35 0.21 -15.93 9.70
N LYS A 36 0.77 -17.07 9.29
CA LYS A 36 2.23 -17.31 9.26
C LYS A 36 2.97 -16.61 8.11
N ARG A 37 2.34 -16.39 6.94
CA ARG A 37 3.01 -15.71 5.81
C ARG A 37 2.94 -14.19 5.97
N TYR A 38 1.82 -13.69 6.50
CA TYR A 38 1.67 -12.28 6.87
C TYR A 38 2.60 -11.87 8.02
N SER A 39 2.88 -12.74 8.99
CA SER A 39 3.78 -12.40 10.12
C SER A 39 5.22 -12.14 9.69
N ASN A 40 5.74 -12.83 8.68
CA ASN A 40 7.11 -12.60 8.19
C ASN A 40 7.23 -11.31 7.37
N MET A 41 6.21 -10.97 6.58
CA MET A 41 6.18 -9.73 5.80
C MET A 41 5.97 -8.51 6.71
N SER A 42 5.06 -8.62 7.69
CA SER A 42 4.88 -7.58 8.70
C SER A 42 6.15 -7.40 9.54
N ARG A 43 6.83 -8.48 9.94
CA ARG A 43 8.10 -8.39 10.67
C ARG A 43 9.18 -7.66 9.89
N ARG A 44 9.37 -7.95 8.59
CA ARG A 44 10.34 -7.22 7.76
C ARG A 44 10.00 -5.74 7.60
N MET A 45 8.72 -5.42 7.47
CA MET A 45 8.29 -4.02 7.41
C MET A 45 8.48 -3.29 8.72
N VAL A 46 8.08 -3.90 9.83
CA VAL A 46 8.27 -3.36 11.18
C VAL A 46 9.75 -3.10 11.43
N VAL A 47 10.63 -4.06 11.12
CA VAL A 47 12.09 -3.90 11.30
C VAL A 47 12.67 -2.76 10.47
N ARG A 48 12.11 -2.45 9.28
CA ARG A 48 12.59 -1.35 8.44
C ARG A 48 11.99 0.01 8.80
N LEU A 49 10.72 0.05 9.21
CA LEU A 49 9.99 1.29 9.47
C LEU A 49 10.16 1.80 10.90
N VAL A 50 10.25 0.89 11.89
CA VAL A 50 10.36 1.27 13.30
C VAL A 50 11.58 2.14 13.58
N PRO A 51 12.80 1.84 13.10
CA PRO A 51 13.95 2.72 13.35
C PRO A 51 13.75 4.13 12.79
N GLY A 52 13.18 4.25 11.59
CA GLY A 52 12.88 5.54 10.98
C GLY A 52 11.83 6.32 11.76
N MET A 53 10.76 5.67 12.20
CA MET A 53 9.75 6.29 13.06
C MET A 53 10.33 6.75 14.39
N LEU A 54 11.12 5.91 15.06
CA LEU A 54 11.76 6.27 16.33
C LEU A 54 12.71 7.47 16.17
N ALA A 55 13.47 7.54 15.07
CA ALA A 55 14.33 8.68 14.78
C ALA A 55 13.52 9.98 14.56
N ILE A 56 12.44 9.92 13.78
CA ILE A 56 11.56 11.08 13.52
C ILE A 56 10.88 11.54 14.81
N THR A 57 10.37 10.61 15.62
CA THR A 57 9.77 10.92 16.93
C THR A 57 10.80 11.52 17.89
N GLY A 58 12.00 10.95 17.97
CA GLY A 58 13.07 11.46 18.81
C GLY A 58 13.49 12.88 18.43
N LEU A 59 13.61 13.17 17.13
CA LEU A 59 13.93 14.51 16.64
C LEU A 59 12.83 15.52 16.99
N PHE A 60 11.56 15.12 16.88
CA PHE A 60 10.43 15.99 17.24
C PHE A 60 10.39 16.28 18.75
N LEU A 61 10.64 15.27 19.59
CA LEU A 61 10.72 15.46 21.05
C LEU A 61 11.88 16.37 21.43
N TRP A 62 13.05 16.18 20.81
CA TRP A 62 14.19 17.07 21.01
C TRP A 62 13.86 18.51 20.62
N TRP A 63 13.23 18.72 19.46
CA TRP A 63 12.77 20.04 19.02
C TRP A 63 11.80 20.67 20.02
N MET A 64 10.84 19.91 20.54
CA MET A 64 9.89 20.39 21.55
C MET A 64 10.58 20.85 22.84
N LEU A 65 11.54 20.07 23.35
CA LEU A 65 12.30 20.43 24.56
C LEU A 65 13.12 21.71 24.34
N TRP A 66 13.79 21.80 23.19
CA TRP A 66 14.55 22.99 22.83
C TRP A 66 13.65 24.22 22.67
N PHE A 67 12.48 24.07 22.03
CA PHE A 67 11.51 25.14 21.80
C PHE A 67 10.99 25.71 23.12
N VAL A 68 10.61 24.85 24.06
CA VAL A 68 10.11 25.25 25.39
C VAL A 68 11.19 25.97 26.21
N GLY A 69 12.47 25.58 26.08
CA GLY A 69 13.57 26.23 26.79
C GLY A 69 14.06 27.54 26.17
N SER A 70 13.87 27.73 24.86
CA SER A 70 14.49 28.82 24.10
C SER A 70 13.55 29.98 23.79
N ILE A 71 12.23 29.76 23.80
CA ILE A 71 11.25 30.77 23.40
C ILE A 71 10.44 31.22 24.62
N PRO A 72 10.38 32.54 24.91
CA PRO A 72 9.62 33.05 26.04
C PRO A 72 8.12 32.74 25.86
N PRO A 73 7.41 32.47 26.97
CA PRO A 73 5.99 32.15 26.92
C PRO A 73 5.19 33.35 26.37
N GLY A 74 4.38 33.09 25.34
CA GLY A 74 3.57 34.09 24.68
C GLY A 74 2.66 33.49 23.61
N GLY A 75 1.71 34.27 23.09
CA GLY A 75 0.75 33.79 22.09
C GLY A 75 1.41 33.27 20.80
N THR A 76 2.50 33.89 20.36
CA THR A 76 3.29 33.43 19.19
C THR A 76 3.97 32.09 19.45
N ALA A 77 4.53 31.88 20.64
CA ALA A 77 5.15 30.62 21.04
C ALA A 77 4.11 29.48 21.07
N ALA A 78 2.92 29.74 21.63
CA ALA A 78 1.83 28.77 21.66
C ALA A 78 1.34 28.42 20.24
N ALA A 79 1.19 29.41 19.36
CA ALA A 79 0.77 29.18 17.97
C ALA A 79 1.78 28.33 17.19
N LEU A 80 3.08 28.61 17.34
CA LEU A 80 4.16 27.83 16.72
C LEU A 80 4.22 26.40 17.27
N LEU A 81 3.99 26.20 18.57
CA LEU A 81 3.93 24.88 19.18
C LEU A 81 2.79 24.05 18.59
N VAL A 82 1.58 24.63 18.52
CA VAL A 82 0.40 23.97 17.93
C VAL A 82 0.64 23.64 16.46
N ALA A 83 1.19 24.58 15.69
CA ALA A 83 1.53 24.35 14.29
C ALA A 83 2.55 23.21 14.13
N GLY A 84 3.58 23.15 14.99
CA GLY A 84 4.57 22.08 14.99
C GLY A 84 3.96 20.70 15.30
N ILE A 85 3.07 20.62 16.28
CA ILE A 85 2.35 19.38 16.63
C ILE A 85 1.47 18.92 15.46
N LEU A 86 0.71 19.83 14.86
CA LEU A 86 -0.15 19.50 13.71
C LEU A 86 0.68 19.06 12.50
N GLY A 87 1.77 19.75 12.20
CA GLY A 87 2.69 19.39 11.13
C GLY A 87 3.31 18.01 11.32
N TYR A 88 3.75 17.68 12.54
CA TYR A 88 4.27 16.36 12.89
C TYR A 88 3.21 15.25 12.73
N ASN A 89 1.97 15.49 13.19
CA ASN A 89 0.87 14.54 13.03
C ASN A 89 0.56 14.28 11.54
N LEU A 90 0.51 15.34 10.73
CA LEU A 90 0.32 15.21 9.28
C LEU A 90 1.46 14.41 8.64
N LEU A 91 2.71 14.68 9.02
CA LEU A 91 3.86 13.93 8.53
C LEU A 91 3.76 12.43 8.87
N LEU A 92 3.40 12.09 10.11
CA LEU A 92 3.19 10.69 10.51
C LEU A 92 2.11 10.02 9.67
N TRP A 93 0.98 10.70 9.45
CA TRP A 93 -0.10 10.18 8.59
C TRP A 93 0.39 9.90 7.16
N VAL A 94 1.15 10.81 6.57
CA VAL A 94 1.72 10.64 5.23
C VAL A 94 2.68 9.44 5.19
N VAL A 95 3.57 9.31 6.17
CA VAL A 95 4.52 8.19 6.25
C VAL A 95 3.79 6.86 6.42
N ILE A 96 2.79 6.79 7.29
CA ILE A 96 1.98 5.58 7.51
C ILE A 96 1.22 5.21 6.24
N ALA A 97 0.49 6.15 5.65
CA ALA A 97 -0.30 5.92 4.44
C ALA A 97 0.60 5.47 3.28
N TRP A 98 1.74 6.12 3.09
CA TRP A 98 2.73 5.72 2.09
C TRP A 98 3.28 4.32 2.34
N SER A 99 3.61 4.01 3.60
CA SER A 99 4.17 2.70 3.98
C SER A 99 3.17 1.57 3.78
N ILE A 100 1.91 1.77 4.21
CA ILE A 100 0.82 0.82 4.00
C ILE A 100 0.57 0.63 2.51
N ASN A 101 0.48 1.72 1.74
CA ASN A 101 0.25 1.62 0.30
C ASN A 101 1.38 0.85 -0.38
N ARG A 102 2.65 1.13 -0.04
CA ARG A 102 3.82 0.40 -0.54
C ARG A 102 3.81 -1.09 -0.14
N ALA A 103 3.32 -1.41 1.06
CA ALA A 103 3.22 -2.77 1.60
C ALA A 103 2.16 -3.63 0.92
N VAL A 104 0.96 -3.04 0.82
CA VAL A 104 -0.28 -3.74 0.56
C VAL A 104 -0.57 -3.75 -0.94
N ALA A 105 -0.14 -2.73 -1.69
CA ALA A 105 -0.38 -2.66 -3.13
C ALA A 105 0.03 -3.94 -3.89
N PRO A 106 1.24 -4.53 -3.70
CA PRO A 106 1.61 -5.76 -4.39
C PRO A 106 0.71 -6.97 -4.05
N LEU A 107 0.21 -7.03 -2.81
CA LEU A 107 -0.70 -8.10 -2.38
C LEU A 107 -2.07 -7.95 -3.04
N VAL A 108 -2.56 -6.72 -3.15
CA VAL A 108 -3.81 -6.40 -3.85
C VAL A 108 -3.67 -6.72 -5.33
N TRP A 109 -2.57 -6.32 -5.99
CA TRP A 109 -2.34 -6.61 -7.41
C TRP A 109 -2.31 -8.11 -7.71
N ARG A 110 -1.65 -8.91 -6.86
CA ARG A 110 -1.69 -10.37 -6.97
C ARG A 110 -3.09 -10.94 -6.78
N ALA A 111 -3.85 -10.40 -5.84
CA ALA A 111 -5.23 -10.85 -5.62
C ALA A 111 -6.12 -10.52 -6.82
N LEU A 112 -5.97 -9.33 -7.41
CA LEU A 112 -6.67 -8.91 -8.63
C LEU A 112 -6.30 -9.81 -9.82
N ASN A 113 -5.01 -10.11 -10.02
CA ASN A 113 -4.57 -11.04 -11.07
C ASN A 113 -5.18 -12.43 -10.92
N ARG A 114 -5.32 -12.94 -9.68
CA ARG A 114 -5.94 -14.25 -9.40
C ARG A 114 -7.44 -14.31 -9.70
N ILE A 115 -8.14 -13.19 -9.69
CA ILE A 115 -9.56 -13.12 -10.03
C ILE A 115 -9.79 -12.75 -11.51
N GLY A 116 -8.72 -12.73 -12.31
CA GLY A 116 -8.76 -12.48 -13.76
C GLY A 116 -8.66 -11.00 -14.15
N ILE A 117 -8.48 -10.09 -13.18
CA ILE A 117 -8.25 -8.67 -13.48
C ILE A 117 -6.75 -8.47 -13.70
N ARG A 118 -6.36 -8.20 -14.95
CA ARG A 118 -4.94 -8.07 -15.33
C ARG A 118 -4.36 -6.75 -14.83
N VAL A 119 -3.42 -6.80 -13.88
CA VAL A 119 -2.77 -5.64 -13.25
C VAL A 119 -1.27 -5.86 -13.06
N CYS A 120 -0.44 -4.90 -13.46
CA CYS A 120 1.00 -4.96 -13.24
C CYS A 120 1.35 -4.97 -11.74
N GLU A 121 2.09 -5.99 -11.27
CA GLU A 121 2.46 -6.10 -9.84
C GLU A 121 3.42 -5.01 -9.36
N GLY A 122 4.24 -4.44 -10.26
CA GLY A 122 5.25 -3.44 -9.92
C GLY A 122 4.72 -2.01 -9.82
N CYS A 123 3.81 -1.63 -10.72
CA CYS A 123 3.28 -0.27 -10.79
C CYS A 123 1.77 -0.15 -10.50
N GLY A 124 1.00 -1.24 -10.56
CA GLY A 124 -0.45 -1.24 -10.37
C GLY A 124 -1.26 -0.84 -11.60
N TYR A 125 -0.63 -0.73 -12.78
CA TYR A 125 -1.33 -0.36 -14.01
C TYR A 125 -2.27 -1.48 -14.49
N ILE A 126 -3.50 -1.14 -14.86
CA ILE A 126 -4.51 -2.08 -15.35
C ILE A 126 -4.20 -2.45 -16.81
N LEU A 127 -3.92 -3.73 -17.06
CA LEU A 127 -3.54 -4.28 -18.35
C LEU A 127 -4.73 -4.91 -19.10
N GLN A 128 -5.94 -4.75 -18.58
CA GLN A 128 -7.12 -5.48 -19.06
C GLN A 128 -7.47 -5.18 -20.54
N ASN A 129 -7.16 -3.97 -21.02
CA ASN A 129 -7.41 -3.55 -22.40
C ASN A 129 -6.20 -3.72 -23.33
N LEU A 130 -5.09 -4.29 -22.86
CA LEU A 130 -3.92 -4.51 -23.70
C LEU A 130 -3.95 -5.87 -24.40
N PRO A 131 -3.39 -5.97 -25.63
CA PRO A 131 -3.20 -7.24 -26.31
C PRO A 131 -2.35 -8.19 -25.45
N GLU A 132 -2.73 -9.47 -25.39
CA GLU A 132 -1.97 -10.52 -24.68
C GLU A 132 -0.52 -10.65 -25.16
N ALA A 133 -0.26 -10.30 -26.42
CA ALA A 133 1.06 -10.29 -27.02
C ALA A 133 1.99 -9.16 -26.52
N THR A 134 1.58 -8.37 -25.52
CA THR A 134 2.38 -7.27 -24.95
C THR A 134 3.02 -7.73 -23.64
N PRO A 135 4.28 -8.24 -23.65
CA PRO A 135 4.90 -8.85 -22.47
C PRO A 135 5.42 -7.81 -21.46
N ARG A 136 5.17 -6.51 -21.66
CA ARG A 136 5.70 -5.44 -20.82
C ARG A 136 4.64 -4.42 -20.47
N CYS A 137 4.67 -3.95 -19.23
CA CYS A 137 3.84 -2.86 -18.78
C CYS A 137 4.26 -1.53 -19.46
N PRO A 138 3.33 -0.76 -20.06
CA PRO A 138 3.67 0.51 -20.72
C PRO A 138 4.15 1.60 -19.75
N GLU A 139 3.76 1.53 -18.46
CA GLU A 139 4.11 2.54 -17.46
C GLU A 139 5.50 2.33 -16.84
N CYS A 140 5.85 1.09 -16.49
CA CYS A 140 7.10 0.80 -15.79
C CYS A 140 8.08 -0.08 -16.58
N GLY A 141 7.69 -0.58 -17.76
CA GLY A 141 8.51 -1.46 -18.58
C GLY A 141 8.72 -2.86 -18.01
N GLU A 142 8.13 -3.17 -16.85
CA GLU A 142 8.32 -4.44 -16.16
C GLU A 142 7.67 -5.58 -16.96
N GLY A 143 8.40 -6.70 -17.04
CA GLY A 143 7.92 -7.90 -17.70
C GLY A 143 6.68 -8.43 -16.98
N TRP A 144 5.67 -8.80 -17.75
CA TRP A 144 4.45 -9.40 -17.26
C TRP A 144 4.32 -10.78 -17.90
N GLU A 145 4.11 -11.80 -17.08
CA GLU A 145 3.62 -13.09 -17.54
C GLU A 145 2.09 -13.09 -17.38
N PRO A 146 1.33 -13.37 -18.45
CA PRO A 146 -0.12 -13.50 -18.33
C PRO A 146 -0.42 -14.61 -17.32
N PRO A 147 -1.35 -14.38 -16.37
CA PRO A 147 -1.80 -15.45 -15.51
C PRO A 147 -2.32 -16.58 -16.41
N PRO A 148 -2.05 -17.84 -16.04
CA PRO A 148 -2.54 -18.96 -16.84
C PRO A 148 -4.06 -18.85 -16.89
N GLY A 149 -4.65 -19.11 -18.07
CA GLY A 149 -6.05 -18.79 -18.37
C GLY A 149 -7.06 -19.34 -17.34
N PRO A 150 -8.33 -18.91 -17.38
CA PRO A 150 -9.34 -19.31 -16.39
C PRO A 150 -9.51 -20.84 -16.24
N ASP A 151 -9.11 -21.60 -17.26
CA ASP A 151 -9.19 -23.06 -17.31
C ASP A 151 -7.87 -23.75 -16.91
N ALA A 152 -6.81 -22.99 -16.66
CA ALA A 152 -5.56 -23.55 -16.23
C ALA A 152 -5.71 -24.06 -14.79
N PRO A 153 -5.38 -25.34 -14.54
CA PRO A 153 -5.42 -25.88 -13.19
C PRO A 153 -4.54 -25.01 -12.31
N LEU A 154 -5.05 -24.66 -11.12
CA LEU A 154 -4.28 -24.03 -10.06
C LEU A 154 -3.13 -24.97 -9.70
N THR A 155 -2.04 -24.88 -10.45
CA THR A 155 -0.79 -25.48 -10.06
C THR A 155 -0.38 -24.71 -8.83
N MET A 156 -0.63 -25.31 -7.66
CA MET A 156 0.01 -24.91 -6.43
C MET A 156 1.51 -25.09 -6.69
N GLN A 157 2.16 -24.02 -7.15
CA GLN A 157 3.60 -23.93 -7.14
C GLN A 157 3.99 -23.95 -5.66
N SER A 158 4.27 -25.16 -5.18
CA SER A 158 5.00 -25.39 -3.95
C SER A 158 6.38 -24.72 -4.11
N PRO A 159 6.80 -23.93 -3.11
CA PRO A 159 8.06 -23.18 -3.16
C PRO A 159 9.29 -24.06 -3.33
#